data_AF-A0A925XWW8-F1
#
_entry.id   AF-A0A925XWW8-F1
#
_cell.length_a   1.000
_cell.length_b   1.000
_cell.length_c   1.000
_cell.angle_alpha   90.00
_cell.angle_beta   90.00
_cell.angle_gamma   90.00
#
_symmetry.space_group_name_H-M   'P 1'
#
loop_
_entity.id
_entity.type
_entity.pdbx_description
1 polymer ?
#
loop_
_entity_poly.entity_id
_entity_poly.type
_entity_poly.pdbx_seq_one_letter_code
_entity_poly.pdbx_strand_id
1 'polypeptide(L)' 'MAVEMKVAAIALDAVSRLPIVILRDMSDRRALPIWIGKAEASAILQALEGQKPL' A
#
# COMPACT_ATOMS: atom_id res chain seq x y z
N MET A 1 -7.10 -0.53 -20.75
CA MET A 1 -6.02 -1.46 -20.34
C MET A 1 -5.74 -1.26 -18.87
N ALA A 2 -5.61 -2.35 -18.11
CA ALA A 2 -5.10 -2.27 -16.74
C ALA A 2 -3.58 -2.05 -16.75
N VAL A 3 -3.04 -1.43 -15.70
CA VAL A 3 -1.60 -1.26 -15.50
C VAL A 3 -1.22 -2.10 -14.29
N GLU A 4 -0.23 -2.97 -14.45
CA GLU A 4 0.31 -3.76 -13.34
C GLU A 4 1.09 -2.85 -12.38
N MET A 5 0.88 -3.07 -11.08
CA MET A 5 1.41 -2.25 -10.00
C MET A 5 1.93 -3.13 -8.87
N LYS A 6 2.95 -2.65 -8.16
CA LYS A 6 3.50 -3.25 -6.94
C LYS A 6 3.26 -2.35 -5.74
N VAL A 7 3.11 -2.94 -4.55
CA VAL A 7 3.12 -2.18 -3.29
C VAL A 7 4.56 -1.73 -3.04
N ALA A 8 4.80 -0.42 -3.09
CA ALA A 8 6.12 0.16 -2.88
C ALA A 8 6.34 0.55 -1.41
N ALA A 9 5.29 1.02 -0.73
CA ALA A 9 5.35 1.42 0.67
C ALA A 9 3.96 1.45 1.32
N ILE A 10 3.94 1.36 2.65
CA ILE A 10 2.81 1.73 3.50
C ILE A 10 3.29 2.84 4.43
N ALA A 11 2.57 3.96 4.48
CA ALA A 11 2.92 5.13 5.29
C ALA A 11 1.69 5.66 6.04
N LEU A 12 1.89 6.60 6.96
CA LEU A 12 0.82 7.38 7.56
C LEU A 12 0.76 8.76 6.89
N ASP A 13 -0.44 9.19 6.53
CA ASP A 13 -0.68 10.57 6.10
C ASP A 13 -0.33 11.55 7.24
N ALA A 14 0.36 12.63 6.92
CA ALA A 14 0.86 13.57 7.92
C ALA A 14 -0.27 14.33 8.65
N VAL A 15 -1.43 14.53 8.01
CA VAL A 15 -2.53 15.32 8.56
C VAL A 15 -3.55 14.42 9.24
N SER A 16 -4.10 13.47 8.50
CA SER A 16 -5.18 12.60 8.98
C SER A 16 -4.67 11.43 9.83
N ARG A 17 -3.37 11.10 9.74
CA ARG A 17 -2.76 9.90 10.34
C ARG A 17 -3.45 8.61 9.90
N LEU A 18 -4.13 8.63 8.75
CA LEU A 18 -4.68 7.46 8.11
C LEU A 18 -3.59 6.75 7.31
N PRO A 19 -3.57 5.40 7.29
CA PRO A 19 -2.65 4.66 6.45
C PRO A 19 -2.86 4.95 4.95
N ILE A 20 -1.76 5.07 4.23
CA ILE A 20 -1.71 5.17 2.77
C ILE A 20 -0.85 4.03 2.25
N VAL A 21 -1.38 3.25 1.30
CA VAL A 21 -0.59 2.35 0.46
C VAL A 21 -0.11 3.14 -0.76
N ILE A 22 1.18 3.06 -1.06
CA ILE A 22 1.76 3.62 -2.28
C ILE A 22 1.97 2.48 -3.26
N LEU A 23 1.21 2.48 -4.35
CA LEU A 23 1.44 1.60 -5.48
C LEU A 23 2.37 2.28 -6.49
N ARG A 24 3.23 1.51 -7.14
CA ARG A 24 4.04 1.97 -8.26
C ARG A 24 3.93 1.03 -9.44
N ASP A 25 4.05 1.58 -10.65
CA ASP A 25 4.17 0.76 -11.83
C ASP A 25 5.53 0.05 -11.86
N MET A 26 5.66 -0.95 -12.73
CA MET A 26 6.90 -1.74 -12.84
C MET A 26 8.11 -0.91 -13.28
N SER A 27 7.87 0.26 -13.90
CA SER A 27 8.92 1.20 -14.31
C SER A 27 9.25 2.29 -13.28
N ASP A 28 8.56 2.31 -12.12
CA ASP A 28 8.67 3.32 -11.07
C ASP A 28 8.47 4.78 -11.56
N ARG A 29 7.78 4.97 -12.70
CA ARG A 29 7.45 6.28 -13.28
C ARG A 29 6.11 6.83 -12.80
N ARG A 30 5.24 5.97 -12.29
CA ARG A 30 3.91 6.33 -11.80
C ARG A 30 3.75 5.85 -10.37
N ALA A 31 3.14 6.68 -9.54
CA ALA A 31 2.74 6.33 -8.20
C ALA A 31 1.25 6.60 -7.99
N LEU A 32 0.55 5.69 -7.32
CA LEU A 32 -0.85 5.82 -6.95
C LEU A 32 -0.98 5.64 -5.43
N PRO A 33 -1.26 6.71 -4.69
CA PRO A 33 -1.60 6.61 -3.28
C PRO A 33 -3.06 6.14 -3.11
N ILE A 34 -3.29 5.20 -2.19
CA ILE A 34 -4.62 4.72 -1.81
C ILE A 34 -4.71 4.79 -0.28
N TRP A 35 -5.65 5.59 0.23
CA TRP A 35 -5.96 5.60 1.65
C TRP A 35 -6.73 4.33 2.02
N ILE A 36 -6.32 3.69 3.11
CA ILE A 36 -6.91 2.46 3.63
C ILE A 36 -7.10 2.57 5.14
N GLY A 37 -7.86 1.66 5.74
CA GLY A 37 -7.98 1.58 7.19
C GLY A 37 -6.77 0.90 7.83
N LYS A 38 -6.71 0.98 9.17
CA LYS A 38 -5.63 0.38 9.97
C LYS A 38 -5.60 -1.14 9.88
N ALA A 39 -6.78 -1.78 9.81
CA ALA A 39 -6.88 -3.23 9.69
C ALA A 39 -6.33 -3.70 8.34
N GLU A 40 -6.69 -3.03 7.25
CA GLU A 40 -6.21 -3.32 5.90
C GLU A 40 -4.69 -3.10 5.80
N ALA A 41 -4.19 -2.00 6.37
CA ALA A 41 -2.75 -1.73 6.40
C ALA A 41 -1.97 -2.85 7.11
N SER A 42 -2.46 -3.30 8.27
CA SER A 42 -1.87 -4.43 9.00
C SER A 42 -1.92 -5.73 8.19
N ALA A 43 -3.04 -6.01 7.52
CA ALA A 43 -3.19 -7.20 6.69
C ALA A 43 -2.23 -7.19 5.51
N ILE A 44 -2.05 -6.06 4.83
CA ILE A 44 -1.10 -5.93 3.71
C ILE A 44 0.33 -6.11 4.22
N LEU A 45 0.71 -5.50 5.36
CA LEU A 45 2.04 -5.69 5.94
C LEU A 45 2.32 -7.17 6.25
N GLN A 46 1.40 -7.87 6.90
CA GLN A 46 1.52 -9.31 7.16
C GLN A 46 1.72 -10.10 5.86
N ALA A 47 0.92 -9.82 4.83
CA ALA A 47 1.04 -10.49 3.54
C ALA A 47 2.40 -10.22 2.86
N LEU A 48 2.92 -8.99 2.94
CA LEU A 48 4.25 -8.64 2.43
C LEU A 48 5.38 -9.33 3.20
N GLU A 49 5.18 -9.61 4.49
CA GLU A 49 6.09 -10.41 5.32
C GLU A 49 5.93 -11.93 5.12
N GLY A 50 5.07 -12.36 4.19
CA GLY A 50 4.81 -13.78 3.91
C GLY A 50 3.92 -14.46 4.96
N GLN A 51 3.28 -13.69 5.83
CA GLN A 51 2.34 -14.17 6.84
C GLN A 51 0.91 -14.16 6.27
N LYS A 52 0.07 -15.08 6.76
CA LYS A 52 -1.36 -15.05 6.47
C LYS A 52 -2.01 -13.97 7.34
N PRO A 53 -2.68 -12.95 6.77
CA PRO A 53 -3.39 -11.96 7.55
C PRO A 53 -4.44 -12.60 8.46
N LEU A 54 -4.51 -12.12 9.70
CA LEU A 54 -5.51 -12.51 10.70
C LEU A 54 -6.92 -12.00 10.39
#